data_AF-A0A843BKW7-F1
#
_entry.id   AF-A0A843BKW7-F1
#
_cell.length_a   1.000
_cell.length_b   1.000
_cell.length_c   1.000
_cell.angle_alpha   90.00
_cell.angle_beta   90.00
_cell.angle_gamma   90.00
#
_symmetry.space_group_name_H-M   'P 1'
#
loop_
_entity.id
_entity.type
_entity.pdbx_description
1 polymer ?
#
loop_
_entity_poly.entity_id
_entity_poly.type
_entity_poly.pdbx_seq_one_letter_code
_entity_poly.pdbx_strand_id
1 'polypeptide(L)'
;MTLLDDVNELLKQNIGDSARLEHIKSSIEDNKPLYDSDKNYLKELSKKLETTENTSETSDDNPYVNPKTNDEPEPKNLGVEEKLKIAEEKIDKLTHDAKNQEEIEYRKNYYKSEGTTLVLAVVLGILGINGVGHIYVGKIGKGVWILIGSLILLAIGIATVVFMVGYALIFVYILIWIWQIIDSKRICKEYNDYLRQTGKTLW
;
A
#
# COMPACT_ATOMS: atom_id res chain seq x y z
N MET A 1 -6.34 32.49 -2.16
CA MET A 1 -5.10 31.69 -2.08
C MET A 1 -5.37 30.36 -2.74
N THR A 2 -4.48 29.88 -3.61
CA THR A 2 -4.57 28.51 -4.14
C THR A 2 -3.89 27.55 -3.15
N LEU A 3 -4.31 26.28 -3.09
CA LEU A 3 -3.65 25.28 -2.23
C LEU A 3 -2.14 25.15 -2.51
N LEU A 4 -1.71 25.51 -3.72
CA LEU A 4 -0.31 25.55 -4.12
C LEU A 4 0.46 26.70 -3.45
N ASP A 5 -0.19 27.85 -3.25
CA ASP A 5 0.39 29.01 -2.56
C ASP A 5 0.64 28.68 -1.08
N ASP A 6 -0.33 28.03 -0.43
CA ASP A 6 -0.25 27.62 0.97
C ASP A 6 0.90 26.63 1.20
N VAL A 7 1.11 25.67 0.29
CA VAL A 7 2.23 24.70 0.37
C VAL A 7 3.58 25.38 0.16
N ASN A 8 3.68 26.35 -0.75
CA ASN A 8 4.91 27.10 -0.97
C ASN A 8 5.27 27.98 0.25
N GLU A 9 4.26 28.53 0.93
CA GLU A 9 4.45 29.31 2.14
C GLU A 9 4.93 28.43 3.31
N LEU A 10 4.37 27.22 3.46
CA LEU A 10 4.81 26.23 4.46
C LEU A 10 6.26 25.79 4.25
N LEU A 11 6.67 25.58 3.00
CA LEU A 11 8.06 25.29 2.64
C LEU A 11 8.99 26.47 2.98
N LYS A 12 8.56 27.71 2.73
CA LYS A 12 9.34 28.91 3.01
C LYS A 12 9.54 29.16 4.51
N GLN A 13 8.54 28.85 5.32
CA GLN A 13 8.61 28.99 6.78
C GLN A 13 9.30 27.78 7.46
N ASN A 14 9.70 26.75 6.69
CA ASN A 14 10.27 25.49 7.18
C ASN A 14 9.38 24.78 8.21
N ILE A 15 8.07 24.75 7.94
CA ILE A 15 7.05 24.22 8.86
C ILE A 15 6.54 22.89 8.33
N GLY A 16 6.80 21.83 9.09
CA GLY A 16 6.44 20.45 8.73
C GLY A 16 7.59 19.68 8.08
N ASP A 17 7.26 18.53 7.50
CA ASP A 17 8.17 17.69 6.72
C ASP A 17 8.32 18.24 5.29
N SER A 18 9.49 18.80 5.00
CA SER A 18 9.82 19.41 3.71
C SER A 18 9.73 18.41 2.54
N ALA A 19 10.17 17.16 2.73
CA ALA A 19 10.10 16.14 1.68
C ALA A 19 8.64 15.78 1.34
N ARG A 20 7.79 15.74 2.37
CA ARG A 20 6.36 15.47 2.19
C ARG A 20 5.63 16.63 1.52
N LEU A 21 5.98 17.88 1.85
CA LEU A 21 5.43 19.07 1.20
C LEU A 21 5.84 19.18 -0.27
N GLU A 22 7.07 18.82 -0.62
CA GLU A 22 7.53 18.75 -2.02
C GLU A 22 6.75 17.72 -2.84
N HIS A 23 6.46 16.55 -2.27
CA HIS A 23 5.65 15.52 -2.93
C HIS A 23 4.21 15.99 -3.18
N ILE A 24 3.61 16.69 -2.20
CA ILE A 24 2.28 17.28 -2.32
C ILE A 24 2.27 18.37 -3.40
N LYS A 25 3.29 19.24 -3.41
CA LYS A 25 3.47 20.27 -4.43
C LYS A 25 3.54 19.69 -5.84
N SER A 26 4.40 18.69 -6.07
CA SER A 26 4.53 18.01 -7.36
C SER A 26 3.20 17.37 -7.79
N SER A 27 2.43 16.81 -6.86
CA SER A 27 1.12 16.21 -7.15
C SER A 27 0.08 17.25 -7.57
N ILE A 28 0.10 18.45 -6.98
CA ILE A 28 -0.80 19.57 -7.32
C ILE A 28 -0.42 20.17 -8.68
N GLU A 29 0.88 20.34 -8.95
CA GLU A 29 1.41 20.83 -10.24
C GLU A 29 1.06 19.88 -11.41
N ASP A 30 1.08 18.57 -11.16
CA ASP A 30 0.68 17.54 -12.11
C ASP A 30 -0.86 17.38 -12.27
N ASN A 31 -1.66 18.20 -11.57
CA ASN A 31 -3.12 18.14 -11.55
C ASN A 31 -3.67 16.75 -11.13
N LYS A 32 -2.96 16.05 -10.24
CA LYS A 32 -3.35 14.74 -9.69
C LYS A 32 -4.21 14.93 -8.44
N PRO A 33 -5.20 14.04 -8.18
CA PRO A 33 -5.97 14.09 -6.96
C PRO A 33 -5.10 13.76 -5.74
N LEU A 34 -5.11 14.63 -4.72
CA LEU A 34 -4.41 14.40 -3.46
C LEU A 34 -5.07 13.26 -2.66
N TYR A 35 -4.24 12.43 -2.03
CA TYR A 35 -4.69 11.42 -1.09
C TYR A 35 -5.30 12.08 0.16
N ASP A 36 -6.29 11.43 0.77
CA ASP A 36 -6.96 11.97 1.95
C ASP A 36 -6.03 12.13 3.16
N SER A 37 -4.95 11.33 3.22
CA SER A 37 -3.87 11.48 4.19
C SER A 37 -3.13 12.81 4.04
N ASP A 38 -2.92 13.29 2.82
CA ASP A 38 -2.16 14.50 2.54
C ASP A 38 -3.02 15.74 2.74
N LYS A 39 -4.31 15.66 2.44
CA LYS A 39 -5.30 16.69 2.82
C LYS A 39 -5.37 16.87 4.34
N ASN A 40 -5.41 15.75 5.09
CA ASN A 40 -5.43 15.80 6.55
C ASN A 40 -4.14 16.37 7.12
N TYR A 41 -2.99 16.01 6.54
CA TYR A 41 -1.69 16.54 6.92
C TYR A 41 -1.62 18.08 6.75
N LEU A 42 -2.05 18.60 5.60
CA LEU A 42 -2.13 20.06 5.39
C LEU A 42 -3.08 20.75 6.37
N LYS A 43 -4.22 20.11 6.66
CA LYS A 43 -5.22 20.62 7.61
C LYS A 43 -4.70 20.67 9.05
N GLU A 44 -3.89 19.70 9.47
CA GLU A 44 -3.25 19.71 10.78
C GLU A 44 -2.17 20.79 10.86
N LEU A 45 -1.42 20.97 9.77
CA LEU A 45 -0.36 21.96 9.69
C LEU A 45 -0.91 23.39 9.71
N SER A 46 -1.98 23.66 8.96
CA SER A 46 -2.68 24.95 9.00
C SER A 46 -3.32 25.22 10.35
N LYS A 47 -3.93 24.21 10.99
CA LYS A 47 -4.46 24.34 12.36
C LYS A 47 -3.38 24.69 13.38
N LYS A 48 -2.16 24.14 13.21
CA LYS A 48 -1.01 24.45 14.06
C LYS A 48 -0.52 25.89 13.85
N LEU A 49 -0.61 26.43 12.64
CA LEU A 49 -0.33 27.84 12.35
C LEU A 49 -1.34 28.78 13.01
N GLU A 50 -2.63 28.50 12.87
CA GLU A 50 -3.71 29.30 13.49
C GLU A 50 -3.64 29.31 15.04
N THR A 51 -3.11 28.22 15.62
CA THR A 51 -2.88 28.11 17.07
C THR A 51 -1.62 28.87 17.52
N THR A 52 -0.65 29.06 16.61
CA THR A 52 0.60 29.78 16.88
C THR A 52 0.43 31.30 16.76
N GLU A 53 -0.56 31.78 15.99
CA GLU A 53 -0.89 33.21 15.86
C GLU A 53 -1.70 33.79 17.05
N ASN A 54 -2.23 32.96 17.95
CA ASN A 54 -3.07 33.41 19.08
C ASN A 54 -2.40 33.32 20.46
N THR A 55 -1.07 33.36 20.54
CA THR A 55 -0.37 33.52 21.83
C THR A 55 0.82 34.49 21.71
N SER A 56 0.47 35.77 21.62
CA SER A 56 1.25 36.94 22.02
C SER A 56 0.21 37.88 22.64
N GLU A 57 0.27 38.34 23.89
CA GLU A 57 1.24 39.26 24.52
C GLU A 57 1.37 38.92 26.03
N THR A 58 2.52 39.02 26.70
CA THR A 58 3.14 40.27 27.24
C THR A 58 4.57 39.91 27.71
N SER A 59 5.65 40.40 27.07
CA SER A 59 6.58 41.49 27.50
C SER A 59 7.33 41.19 28.82
N ASP A 60 8.64 41.34 29.04
CA ASP A 60 9.74 42.19 28.54
C ASP A 60 11.07 41.38 28.69
N ASP A 61 12.16 41.50 27.93
CA ASP A 61 13.01 42.65 27.60
C ASP A 61 13.98 42.29 26.44
N ASN A 62 14.29 43.26 25.59
CA ASN A 62 15.29 43.25 24.50
C ASN A 62 16.53 44.04 24.98
N PRO A 63 17.82 43.68 24.71
CA PRO A 63 18.48 44.14 23.47
C PRO A 63 19.59 43.21 22.91
N TYR A 64 19.50 42.94 21.61
CA TYR A 64 20.56 42.60 20.63
C TYR A 64 22.00 42.25 21.11
N VAL A 65 22.45 41.02 20.84
CA VAL A 65 23.83 40.75 20.36
C VAL A 65 23.78 39.57 19.37
N ASN A 66 24.17 39.81 18.12
CA ASN A 66 24.64 38.75 17.22
C ASN A 66 26.08 38.41 17.63
N PRO A 67 26.40 37.12 17.84
CA PRO A 67 27.58 36.59 17.21
C PRO A 67 27.33 35.21 16.60
N LYS A 68 27.64 35.09 15.30
CA LYS A 68 28.24 33.86 14.78
C LYS A 68 29.39 33.47 15.72
N THR A 69 29.24 32.36 16.40
CA THR A 69 30.40 31.60 16.87
C THR A 69 30.06 30.14 16.74
N ASN A 70 30.94 29.45 16.03
CA ASN A 70 30.88 28.03 15.77
C ASN A 70 30.89 27.28 17.11
N ASP A 71 29.85 26.51 17.38
CA ASP A 71 29.93 25.32 18.22
C ASP A 71 29.30 24.17 17.42
N GLU A 72 29.88 23.92 16.23
CA GLU A 72 30.06 22.54 15.82
C GLU A 72 30.87 21.90 16.94
N PRO A 73 30.37 20.85 17.64
CA PRO A 73 31.14 20.21 18.67
C PRO A 73 32.44 19.75 18.02
N GLU A 74 33.54 20.39 18.42
CA GLU A 74 34.89 20.02 18.05
C GLU A 74 34.97 18.49 18.10
N PRO A 75 35.37 17.81 17.01
CA PRO A 75 35.39 16.37 16.99
C PRO A 75 36.30 15.98 18.15
N LYS A 76 35.72 15.35 19.18
CA LYS A 76 36.47 14.56 20.16
C LYS A 76 37.56 13.87 19.34
N ASN A 77 38.82 13.98 19.75
CA ASN A 77 39.92 13.23 19.15
C ASN A 77 39.68 11.75 19.43
N LEU A 78 38.66 11.25 18.74
CA LEU A 78 38.17 9.91 18.66
C LEU A 78 39.29 9.21 17.95
N GLY A 79 39.94 8.28 18.66
CA GLY A 79 41.00 7.47 18.07
C GLY A 79 40.49 6.94 16.73
N VAL A 80 41.38 6.88 15.74
CA VAL A 80 41.03 6.45 14.37
C VAL A 80 40.20 5.15 14.39
N GLU A 81 40.46 4.27 15.35
CA GLU A 81 39.71 3.04 15.59
C GLU A 81 38.24 3.24 16.01
N GLU A 82 37.94 4.26 16.80
CA GLU A 82 36.57 4.55 17.25
C GLU A 82 35.76 5.22 16.13
N LYS A 83 36.40 6.04 15.27
CA LYS A 83 35.77 6.51 14.02
C LYS A 83 35.49 5.37 13.05
N LEU A 84 36.40 4.40 12.95
CA LEU A 84 36.23 3.22 12.09
C LEU A 84 35.07 2.35 12.58
N LYS A 85 34.98 2.08 13.88
CA LYS A 85 33.87 1.31 14.48
C LYS A 85 32.51 1.97 14.25
N ILE A 86 32.41 3.29 14.41
CA ILE A 86 31.17 4.02 14.14
C ILE A 86 30.80 3.98 12.65
N ALA A 87 31.80 4.04 11.76
CA ALA A 87 31.58 3.92 10.32
C ALA A 87 31.08 2.51 9.93
N GLU A 88 31.71 1.45 10.47
CA GLU A 88 31.30 0.06 10.27
C GLU A 88 29.86 -0.17 10.78
N GLU A 89 29.54 0.27 12.00
CA GLU A 89 28.20 0.14 12.57
C GLU A 89 27.14 0.87 11.73
N LYS A 90 27.49 2.04 11.18
CA LYS A 90 26.59 2.80 10.30
C LYS A 90 26.38 2.09 8.97
N ILE A 91 27.41 1.46 8.41
CA ILE A 91 27.31 0.66 7.18
C ILE A 91 26.41 -0.56 7.41
N ASP A 92 26.57 -1.26 8.54
CA ASP A 92 25.74 -2.42 8.89
C ASP A 92 24.26 -2.04 9.03
N LYS A 93 23.97 -0.92 9.69
CA LYS A 93 22.60 -0.39 9.82
C LYS A 93 21.99 -0.04 8.46
N LEU A 94 22.73 0.71 7.63
CA LEU A 94 22.26 1.09 6.29
C LEU A 94 22.01 -0.15 5.41
N THR A 95 22.88 -1.16 5.51
CA THR A 95 22.73 -2.42 4.78
C THR A 95 21.49 -3.18 5.25
N HIS A 96 21.25 -3.22 6.56
CA HIS A 96 20.07 -3.86 7.14
C HIS A 96 18.78 -3.12 6.76
N ASP A 97 18.79 -1.78 6.80
CA ASP A 97 17.65 -0.95 6.45
C ASP A 97 17.31 -1.07 4.97
N ALA A 98 18.30 -1.06 4.08
CA ALA A 98 18.10 -1.29 2.65
C ALA A 98 17.47 -2.66 2.37
N LYS A 99 17.97 -3.71 3.03
CA LYS A 99 17.39 -5.07 2.90
C LYS A 99 15.95 -5.14 3.41
N ASN A 100 15.66 -4.50 4.54
CA ASN A 100 14.30 -4.44 5.06
C ASN A 100 13.36 -3.67 4.12
N GLN A 101 13.84 -2.59 3.48
CA GLN A 101 13.08 -1.86 2.48
C GLN A 101 12.74 -2.75 1.27
N GLU A 102 13.70 -3.51 0.74
CA GLU A 102 13.46 -4.47 -0.35
C GLU A 102 12.43 -5.53 0.05
N GLU A 103 12.51 -6.08 1.27
CA GLU A 103 11.52 -7.06 1.75
C GLU A 103 10.12 -6.45 1.89
N ILE A 104 10.02 -5.20 2.36
CA ILE A 104 8.74 -4.49 2.46
C ILE A 104 8.15 -4.23 1.07
N GLU A 105 8.97 -3.77 0.13
CA GLU A 105 8.55 -3.53 -1.25
C GLU A 105 8.13 -4.82 -1.95
N TYR A 106 8.91 -5.90 -1.78
CA TYR A 106 8.56 -7.24 -2.23
C TYR A 106 7.19 -7.66 -1.67
N ARG A 107 7.00 -7.62 -0.35
CA ARG A 107 5.71 -8.01 0.27
C ARG A 107 4.55 -7.18 -0.26
N LYS A 108 4.75 -5.88 -0.50
CA LYS A 108 3.74 -4.99 -1.07
C LYS A 108 3.39 -5.36 -2.51
N ASN A 109 4.38 -5.62 -3.37
CA ASN A 109 4.16 -5.98 -4.77
C ASN A 109 3.50 -7.36 -4.95
N TYR A 110 3.78 -8.29 -4.03
CA TYR A 110 3.20 -9.63 -4.06
C TYR A 110 1.88 -9.76 -3.30
N TYR A 111 1.47 -8.74 -2.53
CA TYR A 111 0.18 -8.75 -1.82
C TYR A 111 -0.98 -8.77 -2.81
N LYS A 112 -1.92 -9.71 -2.64
CA LYS A 112 -3.07 -9.84 -3.55
C LYS A 112 -4.33 -9.30 -2.90
N SER A 113 -5.09 -8.51 -3.65
CA SER A 113 -6.34 -7.96 -3.10
C SER A 113 -7.47 -8.99 -3.11
N GLU A 114 -8.11 -9.16 -1.95
CA GLU A 114 -9.29 -10.03 -1.81
C GLU A 114 -10.46 -9.53 -2.66
N GLY A 115 -10.60 -8.20 -2.76
CA GLY A 115 -11.65 -7.55 -3.55
C GLY A 115 -11.53 -7.84 -5.04
N THR A 116 -10.35 -7.71 -5.63
CA THR A 116 -10.14 -8.00 -7.06
C THR A 116 -10.33 -9.49 -7.35
N THR A 117 -9.88 -10.37 -6.44
CA THR A 117 -10.12 -11.81 -6.55
C THR A 117 -11.61 -12.14 -6.57
N LEU A 118 -12.39 -11.51 -5.68
CA LEU A 118 -13.83 -11.67 -5.62
C LEU A 118 -14.51 -11.17 -6.91
N VAL A 119 -14.17 -9.95 -7.34
CA VAL A 119 -14.75 -9.34 -8.55
C VAL A 119 -14.45 -10.20 -9.77
N LEU A 120 -13.21 -10.68 -9.94
CA LEU A 120 -12.88 -11.61 -11.03
C LEU A 120 -13.71 -12.89 -10.95
N ALA A 121 -13.81 -13.53 -9.78
CA ALA A 121 -14.53 -14.79 -9.62
C ALA A 121 -16.04 -14.65 -9.91
N VAL A 122 -16.64 -13.52 -9.54
CA VAL A 122 -18.06 -13.23 -9.78
C VAL A 122 -18.29 -12.90 -11.25
N VAL A 123 -17.57 -11.90 -11.80
CA VAL A 123 -17.81 -11.40 -13.16
C VAL A 123 -17.50 -12.47 -14.21
N LEU A 124 -16.38 -13.19 -14.06
CA LEU A 124 -15.97 -14.21 -15.04
C LEU A 124 -16.78 -15.49 -14.91
N GLY A 125 -17.27 -15.81 -13.71
CA GLY A 125 -18.15 -16.97 -13.53
C GLY A 125 -19.50 -16.82 -14.23
N ILE A 126 -20.05 -15.60 -14.34
CA ILE A 126 -21.25 -15.33 -15.15
C ILE A 126 -21.00 -15.63 -16.63
N LEU A 127 -19.77 -15.40 -17.12
CA LEU A 127 -19.36 -15.68 -18.49
C LEU A 127 -18.95 -17.16 -18.71
N GLY A 128 -19.12 -18.02 -17.70
CA GLY A 128 -18.74 -19.42 -17.76
C GLY A 128 -17.24 -19.69 -17.54
N ILE A 129 -16.43 -18.65 -17.31
CA ILE A 129 -14.99 -18.77 -17.07
C ILE A 129 -14.76 -18.86 -15.56
N ASN A 130 -15.04 -20.03 -15.02
CA ASN A 130 -14.83 -20.34 -13.61
C ASN A 130 -13.37 -20.68 -13.29
N GLY A 131 -12.99 -20.62 -12.01
CA GLY A 131 -11.62 -20.94 -11.57
C GLY A 131 -10.58 -19.83 -11.77
N VAL A 132 -10.92 -18.69 -12.38
CA VAL A 132 -9.97 -17.58 -12.57
C VAL A 132 -9.54 -16.94 -11.24
N GLY A 133 -10.42 -16.90 -10.24
CA GLY A 133 -10.04 -16.46 -8.88
C GLY A 133 -8.90 -17.30 -8.29
N HIS A 134 -8.93 -18.62 -8.48
CA HIS A 134 -7.85 -19.52 -8.03
C HIS A 134 -6.56 -19.34 -8.83
N ILE A 135 -6.66 -19.03 -10.14
CA ILE A 135 -5.50 -18.73 -11.01
C ILE A 135 -4.87 -17.37 -10.62
N TYR A 136 -5.69 -16.36 -10.35
CA TYR A 136 -5.21 -15.03 -9.94
C TYR A 136 -4.42 -15.10 -8.64
N VAL A 137 -4.92 -15.90 -7.69
CA VAL A 137 -4.22 -16.13 -6.44
C VAL A 137 -2.93 -16.90 -6.76
N GLY A 138 -2.98 -17.94 -7.60
CA GLY A 138 -1.81 -18.60 -8.20
C GLY A 138 -1.77 -20.11 -7.97
N LYS A 139 -2.85 -20.67 -7.39
CA LYS A 139 -3.14 -22.11 -7.44
C LYS A 139 -3.71 -22.48 -8.81
N ILE A 140 -2.86 -22.42 -9.84
CA ILE A 140 -3.23 -22.65 -11.26
C ILE A 140 -3.87 -24.03 -11.44
N GLY A 141 -3.31 -25.08 -10.84
CA GLY A 141 -3.84 -26.45 -11.00
C GLY A 141 -5.29 -26.61 -10.52
N LYS A 142 -5.65 -26.00 -9.38
CA LYS A 142 -7.04 -26.03 -8.89
C LYS A 142 -7.97 -25.20 -9.79
N GLY A 143 -7.52 -24.02 -10.20
CA GLY A 143 -8.30 -23.15 -11.08
C GLY A 143 -8.58 -23.77 -12.44
N VAL A 144 -7.56 -24.39 -13.06
CA VAL A 144 -7.70 -25.09 -14.35
C VAL A 144 -8.65 -26.28 -14.24
N TRP A 145 -8.61 -27.06 -13.14
CA TRP A 145 -9.57 -28.15 -12.99
C TRP A 145 -11.02 -27.69 -12.86
N ILE A 146 -11.24 -26.60 -12.11
CA ILE A 146 -12.57 -26.01 -11.97
C ILE A 146 -13.05 -25.41 -13.29
N LEU A 147 -12.16 -24.76 -14.05
CA LEU A 147 -12.46 -24.20 -15.38
C LEU A 147 -12.97 -25.30 -16.32
N ILE A 148 -12.18 -26.37 -16.50
CA ILE A 148 -12.50 -27.48 -17.41
C ILE A 148 -13.80 -28.18 -16.97
N GLY A 149 -13.92 -28.48 -15.67
CA GLY A 149 -15.12 -29.13 -15.12
C GLY A 149 -16.37 -28.27 -15.34
N SER A 150 -16.27 -26.95 -15.12
CA SER A 150 -17.39 -26.03 -15.31
C SER A 150 -17.82 -25.90 -16.77
N LEU A 151 -16.88 -25.95 -17.72
CA LEU A 151 -17.17 -25.84 -19.14
C LEU A 151 -17.88 -27.10 -19.66
N ILE A 152 -17.42 -28.28 -19.22
CA ILE A 152 -18.05 -29.56 -19.53
C ILE A 152 -19.46 -29.62 -18.94
N LEU A 153 -19.61 -29.23 -17.65
CA LEU A 153 -20.91 -29.23 -16.98
C LEU A 153 -21.89 -28.26 -17.64
N LEU A 154 -21.42 -27.08 -18.07
CA LEU A 154 -22.22 -26.09 -18.80
C LEU A 154 -22.65 -26.63 -20.17
N ALA A 155 -21.74 -27.23 -20.93
CA ALA A 155 -22.04 -27.78 -22.25
C ALA A 155 -23.08 -28.92 -22.18
N ILE A 156 -22.91 -29.85 -21.23
CA ILE A 156 -23.87 -30.94 -20.99
C ILE A 156 -25.20 -30.36 -20.48
N GLY A 157 -25.14 -29.38 -19.58
CA GLY A 157 -26.32 -28.67 -19.08
C GLY A 157 -27.15 -28.10 -20.22
N ILE A 158 -26.54 -27.31 -21.10
CA ILE A 158 -27.18 -26.71 -22.27
C ILE A 158 -27.75 -27.77 -23.22
N ALA A 159 -26.96 -28.81 -23.54
CA ALA A 159 -27.39 -29.88 -24.45
C ALA A 159 -28.61 -30.66 -23.93
N THR A 160 -28.76 -30.76 -22.60
CA THR A 160 -29.83 -31.53 -21.95
C THR A 160 -31.02 -30.67 -21.49
N VAL A 161 -31.01 -29.35 -21.71
CA VAL A 161 -32.14 -28.46 -21.34
C VAL A 161 -33.44 -28.88 -22.01
N VAL A 162 -33.39 -29.33 -23.26
CA VAL A 162 -34.56 -29.79 -24.03
C VAL A 162 -35.26 -30.97 -23.33
N PHE A 163 -34.51 -31.77 -22.57
CA PHE A 163 -35.01 -32.94 -21.84
C PHE A 163 -35.37 -32.63 -20.38
N MET A 164 -35.46 -31.35 -19.98
CA MET A 164 -35.68 -30.86 -18.59
C MET A 164 -34.56 -31.20 -17.58
N VAL A 165 -33.72 -32.20 -17.85
CA VAL A 165 -32.57 -32.58 -17.02
C VAL A 165 -31.54 -31.44 -16.91
N GLY A 166 -31.38 -30.65 -17.97
CA GLY A 166 -30.44 -29.53 -17.99
C GLY A 166 -30.69 -28.48 -16.91
N TYR A 167 -31.95 -28.24 -16.51
CA TYR A 167 -32.26 -27.28 -15.44
C TYR A 167 -31.70 -27.69 -14.08
N ALA A 168 -31.75 -29.00 -13.77
CA ALA A 168 -31.16 -29.52 -12.54
C ALA A 168 -29.63 -29.38 -12.54
N LEU A 169 -28.98 -29.60 -13.69
CA LEU A 169 -27.53 -29.43 -13.84
C LEU A 169 -27.11 -27.95 -13.74
N ILE A 170 -27.89 -27.04 -14.29
CA ILE A 170 -27.65 -25.58 -14.16
C ILE A 170 -27.79 -25.15 -12.70
N PHE A 171 -28.76 -25.68 -11.96
CA PHE A 171 -28.88 -25.40 -10.53
C PHE A 171 -27.66 -25.88 -9.74
N VAL A 172 -27.19 -27.11 -9.99
CA VAL A 172 -25.96 -27.64 -9.37
C VAL A 172 -24.75 -26.79 -9.75
N TYR A 173 -24.65 -26.36 -11.01
CA TYR A 173 -23.60 -25.46 -11.48
C TYR A 173 -23.58 -24.14 -10.69
N ILE A 174 -24.75 -23.53 -10.43
CA ILE A 174 -24.85 -22.30 -9.64
C ILE A 174 -24.35 -22.53 -8.20
N LEU A 175 -24.67 -23.67 -7.59
CA LEU A 175 -24.16 -24.00 -6.24
C LEU A 175 -22.64 -24.12 -6.22
N ILE A 176 -22.07 -24.81 -7.21
CA ILE A 176 -20.61 -24.93 -7.38
C ILE A 176 -19.97 -23.55 -7.60
N TRP A 177 -20.62 -22.68 -8.38
CA TRP A 177 -20.15 -21.32 -8.64
C TRP A 177 -20.09 -20.49 -7.37
N ILE A 178 -21.14 -20.51 -6.54
CA ILE A 178 -21.16 -19.82 -5.25
C ILE A 178 -20.07 -20.37 -4.32
N TRP A 179 -19.94 -21.69 -4.23
CA TRP A 179 -18.92 -22.33 -3.42
C TRP A 179 -17.50 -21.93 -3.84
N GLN A 180 -17.23 -21.90 -5.15
CA GLN A 180 -15.97 -21.42 -5.73
C GLN A 180 -15.62 -20.01 -5.26
N ILE A 181 -16.59 -19.09 -5.24
CA ILE A 181 -16.33 -17.69 -4.88
C ILE A 181 -15.82 -17.64 -3.43
N ILE A 182 -16.49 -18.35 -2.51
CA ILE A 182 -16.09 -18.41 -1.10
C ILE A 182 -14.70 -19.03 -0.95
N ASP A 183 -14.45 -20.15 -1.65
CA ASP A 183 -13.16 -20.84 -1.57
C ASP A 183 -12.02 -19.97 -2.12
N SER A 184 -12.24 -19.23 -3.21
CA SER A 184 -11.24 -18.32 -3.79
C SER A 184 -10.84 -17.21 -2.80
N LYS A 185 -11.79 -16.65 -2.04
CA LYS A 185 -11.50 -15.68 -0.97
C LYS A 185 -10.66 -16.30 0.14
N ARG A 186 -11.05 -17.50 0.59
CA ARG A 186 -10.33 -18.22 1.65
C ARG A 186 -8.87 -18.44 1.27
N ILE A 187 -8.63 -18.83 0.02
CA ILE A 187 -7.27 -19.07 -0.50
C ILE A 187 -6.49 -17.76 -0.66
N CYS A 188 -7.12 -16.67 -1.09
CA CYS A 188 -6.47 -15.36 -1.16
C CYS A 188 -6.01 -14.89 0.23
N LYS A 189 -6.86 -15.07 1.24
CA LYS A 189 -6.51 -14.75 2.62
C LYS A 189 -5.36 -15.62 3.12
N GLU A 190 -5.44 -16.93 2.88
CA GLU A 190 -4.37 -17.88 3.22
C GLU A 190 -3.03 -17.48 2.58
N TYR A 191 -3.03 -17.03 1.32
CA TYR A 191 -1.84 -16.51 0.66
C TYR A 191 -1.24 -15.29 1.35
N ASN A 192 -2.09 -14.29 1.60
CA ASN A 192 -1.67 -13.02 2.18
C ASN A 192 -1.15 -13.23 3.61
N ASP A 193 -1.81 -14.08 4.38
CA ASP A 193 -1.39 -14.43 5.74
C ASP A 193 -0.06 -15.20 5.73
N TYR A 194 0.17 -16.08 4.76
CA TYR A 194 1.45 -16.77 4.58
C TYR A 194 2.58 -15.82 4.18
N LEU A 195 2.33 -14.92 3.22
CA LEU A 195 3.29 -13.91 2.78
C LEU A 195 3.67 -12.95 3.93
N ARG A 196 2.72 -12.63 4.82
CA ARG A 196 2.98 -11.84 6.03
C ARG A 196 3.89 -12.57 7.01
N GLN A 197 3.67 -13.86 7.25
CA GLN A 197 4.43 -14.63 8.23
C GLN A 197 5.84 -15.01 7.75
N THR A 198 5.96 -15.45 6.50
CA THR A 198 7.21 -16.05 5.99
C THR A 198 8.05 -15.10 5.12
N GLY A 199 7.44 -14.04 4.57
CA GLY A 199 8.08 -13.19 3.57
C GLY A 199 8.25 -13.84 2.20
N LYS A 200 7.70 -15.04 1.98
CA LYS A 200 7.79 -15.78 0.72
C LYS A 200 6.40 -16.06 0.16
N THR A 201 6.29 -16.25 -1.15
CA THR A 201 5.04 -16.66 -1.79
C THR A 201 4.72 -18.13 -1.48
N LEU A 202 3.44 -18.47 -1.36
CA LEU A 202 3.02 -19.84 -1.05
C LEU A 202 3.17 -20.82 -2.23
N TRP A 203 3.25 -20.30 -3.46
CA TRP A 203 3.44 -21.02 -4.72
C TRP A 203 4.28 -20.18 -5.67
#